data_AF-A0A537F453-F1
#
_entry.id   AF-A0A537F453-F1
#
_cell.length_a   1.000
_cell.length_b   1.000
_cell.length_c   1.000
_cell.angle_alpha   90.00
_cell.angle_beta   90.00
_cell.angle_gamma   90.00
#
_symmetry.space_group_name_H-M   'P 1'
#
loop_
_entity.id
_entity.type
_entity.pdbx_description
1 polymer ?
#
loop_
_entity_poly.entity_id
_entity_poly.type
_entity_poly.pdbx_seq_one_letter_code
_entity_poly.pdbx_strand_id
1 'polypeptide(L)'
;MPTIYDEAFEAWRRELRWKELQSLDPDFFKRIAAHMRQLREAQRNLDAKSLKSGVLEEEARRLQPLLRHLVSTRLEKIIRASRSNHPVSVSVAEKWILDQVNSVSRYVERLENDLVQGVGPQTSPEPDEGGVLVRFVKDVPAIMGVDLRTHGPFLKEDVADLPSENAASLIREGLAVEIRIPIRENG
;
A
#
# COMPACT_ATOMS: atom_id res chain seq x y z
N MET A 1 -13.17 1.96 -29.73
CA MET A 1 -12.65 2.18 -28.37
C MET A 1 -11.38 1.36 -28.22
N PRO A 2 -10.33 1.87 -27.55
CA PRO A 2 -9.14 1.07 -27.29
C PRO A 2 -9.50 -0.17 -26.49
N THR A 3 -8.90 -1.31 -26.82
CA THR A 3 -9.09 -2.55 -26.06
C THR A 3 -8.38 -2.45 -24.70
N ILE A 4 -8.77 -3.29 -23.74
CA ILE A 4 -8.04 -3.39 -22.45
C ILE A 4 -6.57 -3.75 -22.68
N TYR A 5 -6.28 -4.54 -23.73
CA TYR A 5 -4.92 -4.82 -24.15
C TYR A 5 -4.17 -3.56 -24.57
N ASP A 6 -4.76 -2.72 -25.42
CA ASP A 6 -4.13 -1.47 -25.88
C ASP A 6 -3.84 -0.53 -24.72
N GLU A 7 -4.76 -0.46 -23.75
CA GLU A 7 -4.58 0.34 -22.55
C GLU A 7 -3.42 -0.17 -21.68
N ALA A 8 -3.35 -1.49 -21.45
CA ALA A 8 -2.26 -2.10 -20.70
C ALA A 8 -0.91 -1.86 -21.41
N PHE A 9 -0.89 -2.02 -22.73
CA PHE A 9 0.30 -1.81 -23.54
C PHE A 9 0.78 -0.36 -23.52
N GLU A 10 -0.12 0.62 -23.67
CA GLU A 10 0.23 2.03 -23.59
C GLU A 10 0.66 2.44 -22.17
N ALA A 11 0.02 1.91 -21.12
CA ALA A 11 0.47 2.09 -19.74
C ALA A 11 1.93 1.60 -19.56
N TRP A 12 2.22 0.37 -19.97
CA TRP A 12 3.56 -0.21 -19.94
C TRP A 12 4.58 0.59 -20.76
N ARG A 13 4.20 1.00 -21.97
CA ARG A 13 5.06 1.80 -22.85
C ARG A 13 5.38 3.16 -22.27
N ARG A 14 4.39 3.87 -21.69
CA ARG A 14 4.62 5.14 -20.99
C ARG A 14 5.53 4.95 -19.79
N GLU A 15 5.32 3.87 -19.03
CA GLU A 15 6.14 3.56 -17.86
C GLU A 15 7.61 3.34 -18.23
N LEU A 16 7.91 2.68 -19.34
CA LEU A 16 9.30 2.49 -19.78
C LEU A 16 9.96 3.75 -20.34
N ARG A 17 9.17 4.66 -20.94
CA ARG A 17 9.70 5.85 -21.62
C ARG A 17 10.13 6.95 -20.67
N TRP A 18 9.36 7.16 -19.61
CA TRP A 18 9.57 8.28 -18.70
C TRP A 18 10.27 7.81 -17.43
N LYS A 19 11.19 8.63 -16.89
CA LYS A 19 11.84 8.32 -15.61
C LYS A 19 10.89 8.44 -14.43
N GLU A 20 9.92 9.34 -14.53
CA GLU A 20 8.91 9.60 -13.51
C GLU A 20 7.80 8.55 -13.53
N LEU A 21 7.21 8.32 -12.35
CA LEU A 21 6.05 7.45 -12.20
C LEU A 21 4.87 8.04 -12.97
N GLN A 22 4.31 7.25 -13.88
CA GLN A 22 3.20 7.73 -14.70
C GLN A 22 1.88 7.60 -13.96
N SER A 23 0.94 8.51 -14.21
CA SER A 23 -0.42 8.36 -13.69
C SER A 23 -1.12 7.19 -14.36
N LEU A 24 -1.85 6.44 -13.54
CA LEU A 24 -2.75 5.38 -13.96
C LEU A 24 -4.15 5.67 -13.43
N ASP A 25 -5.13 5.16 -14.16
CA ASP A 25 -6.51 5.14 -13.69
C ASP A 25 -6.60 4.35 -12.35
N PRO A 26 -7.33 4.84 -11.34
CA PRO A 26 -7.42 4.18 -10.02
C PRO A 26 -7.93 2.73 -10.07
N ASP A 27 -8.75 2.39 -11.07
CA ASP A 27 -9.33 1.08 -11.27
C ASP A 27 -8.62 0.26 -12.36
N PHE A 28 -7.52 0.77 -12.93
CA PHE A 28 -6.72 0.10 -13.96
C PHE A 28 -6.41 -1.36 -13.62
N PHE A 29 -5.83 -1.60 -12.43
CA PHE A 29 -5.47 -2.96 -12.01
C PHE A 29 -6.69 -3.86 -11.79
N LYS A 30 -7.81 -3.31 -11.31
CA LYS A 30 -9.06 -4.07 -11.14
C LYS A 30 -9.62 -4.48 -12.50
N ARG A 31 -9.65 -3.57 -13.48
CA ARG A 31 -10.16 -3.84 -14.83
C ARG A 31 -9.31 -4.86 -15.57
N ILE A 32 -7.98 -4.76 -15.48
CA ILE A 32 -7.07 -5.74 -16.09
C ILE A 32 -7.20 -7.12 -15.42
N ALA A 33 -7.32 -7.18 -14.09
CA ALA A 33 -7.54 -8.44 -13.39
C ALA A 33 -8.86 -9.11 -13.82
N ALA A 34 -9.93 -8.33 -13.98
CA ALA A 34 -11.21 -8.81 -14.51
C ALA A 34 -11.08 -9.34 -15.95
N HIS A 35 -10.36 -8.64 -16.82
CA HIS A 35 -10.09 -9.08 -18.19
C HIS A 35 -9.28 -10.40 -18.23
N MET A 36 -8.20 -10.49 -17.46
CA MET A 36 -7.41 -11.72 -17.34
C MET A 36 -8.24 -12.91 -16.83
N ARG A 37 -9.20 -12.65 -15.93
CA ARG A 37 -10.15 -13.66 -15.46
C ARG A 37 -11.08 -14.11 -16.59
N GLN A 38 -11.65 -13.17 -17.35
CA GLN A 38 -12.51 -13.48 -18.50
C GLN A 38 -11.76 -14.30 -19.56
N LEU A 39 -10.50 -13.96 -19.87
CA LEU A 39 -9.67 -14.73 -20.80
C LEU A 39 -9.49 -16.18 -20.32
N ARG A 40 -9.21 -16.38 -19.03
CA ARG A 40 -9.05 -17.73 -18.44
C ARG A 40 -10.35 -18.53 -18.40
N GLU A 41 -11.47 -17.89 -18.08
CA GLU A 41 -12.79 -18.53 -18.07
C GLU A 41 -13.24 -18.90 -19.48
N ALA A 42 -13.04 -18.02 -20.46
CA ALA A 42 -13.33 -18.30 -21.85
C ALA A 42 -12.50 -19.48 -22.39
N GLN A 43 -11.24 -19.59 -22.00
CA GLN A 43 -10.38 -20.74 -22.36
C GLN A 43 -10.90 -22.07 -21.77
N ARG A 44 -11.46 -22.07 -20.55
CA ARG A 44 -12.00 -23.30 -19.94
C ARG A 44 -13.26 -23.82 -20.63
N ASN A 45 -14.05 -22.93 -21.22
CA ASN A 45 -15.35 -23.25 -21.81
C ASN A 45 -15.30 -23.51 -23.33
N LEU A 46 -14.14 -23.33 -23.98
CA LEU A 46 -13.98 -23.48 -25.41
C LEU A 46 -13.32 -24.82 -25.77
N ASP A 47 -13.73 -25.40 -26.89
CA ASP A 47 -13.01 -26.51 -27.51
C ASP A 47 -11.58 -26.09 -27.84
N ALA A 48 -10.59 -26.83 -27.33
CA ALA A 48 -9.17 -26.54 -27.48
C ALA A 48 -8.69 -26.45 -28.94
N LYS A 49 -9.48 -26.96 -29.90
CA LYS A 49 -9.19 -26.91 -31.34
C LYS A 49 -9.80 -25.70 -32.09
N SER A 50 -10.53 -24.82 -31.41
CA SER A 50 -11.11 -23.64 -32.04
C SER A 50 -10.07 -22.54 -32.28
N LEU A 51 -10.08 -21.89 -33.46
CA LEU A 51 -9.25 -20.70 -33.75
C LEU A 51 -9.45 -19.59 -32.69
N LYS A 52 -10.66 -19.48 -32.14
CA LYS A 52 -10.99 -18.52 -31.07
C LYS A 52 -10.23 -18.82 -29.78
N SER A 53 -10.00 -20.10 -29.46
CA SER A 53 -9.22 -20.50 -28.29
C SER A 53 -7.76 -20.06 -28.42
N GLY A 54 -7.16 -20.29 -29.59
CA GLY A 54 -5.76 -19.88 -29.86
C GLY A 54 -5.54 -18.37 -29.77
N VAL A 55 -6.49 -17.55 -30.24
CA VAL A 55 -6.40 -16.08 -30.12
C VAL A 55 -6.44 -15.62 -28.66
N LEU A 56 -7.35 -16.19 -27.85
CA LEU A 56 -7.47 -15.84 -26.43
C LEU A 56 -6.26 -16.32 -25.61
N GLU A 57 -5.67 -17.46 -25.98
CA GLU A 57 -4.45 -17.97 -25.36
C GLU A 57 -3.26 -17.03 -25.63
N GLU A 58 -3.08 -16.62 -26.88
CA GLU A 58 -2.02 -15.69 -27.27
C GLU A 58 -2.17 -14.31 -26.61
N GLU A 59 -3.39 -13.81 -26.48
CA GLU A 59 -3.64 -12.54 -25.77
C GLU A 59 -3.21 -12.65 -24.29
N ALA A 60 -3.65 -13.69 -23.58
CA ALA A 60 -3.26 -13.92 -22.19
C ALA A 60 -1.74 -14.11 -22.04
N ARG A 61 -1.12 -14.86 -22.97
CA ARG A 61 0.32 -15.13 -23.01
C ARG A 61 1.15 -13.86 -23.19
N ARG A 62 0.63 -12.87 -23.94
CA ARG A 62 1.27 -11.56 -24.13
C ARG A 62 1.04 -10.60 -22.96
N LEU A 63 -0.17 -10.59 -22.39
CA LEU A 63 -0.50 -9.71 -21.27
C LEU A 63 0.28 -10.06 -20.01
N GLN A 64 0.44 -11.35 -19.70
CA GLN A 64 1.09 -11.78 -18.47
C GLN A 64 2.51 -11.21 -18.24
N PRO A 65 3.48 -11.34 -19.18
CA PRO A 65 4.81 -10.76 -19.01
C PRO A 65 4.78 -9.23 -19.00
N LEU A 66 3.91 -8.62 -19.82
CA LEU A 66 3.73 -7.17 -19.87
C LEU A 66 3.31 -6.61 -18.52
N LEU A 67 2.30 -7.20 -17.88
CA LEU A 67 1.81 -6.78 -16.58
C LEU A 67 2.85 -6.96 -15.47
N ARG A 68 3.60 -8.07 -15.50
CA ARG A 68 4.71 -8.30 -14.57
C ARG A 68 5.76 -7.20 -14.68
N HIS A 69 6.19 -6.87 -15.90
CA HIS A 69 7.14 -5.79 -16.14
C HIS A 69 6.58 -4.42 -15.75
N LEU A 70 5.30 -4.14 -16.03
CA LEU A 70 4.67 -2.89 -15.63
C LEU A 70 4.73 -2.74 -14.10
N VAL A 71 4.29 -3.74 -13.35
CA VAL A 71 4.30 -3.71 -11.87
C VAL A 71 5.71 -3.56 -11.32
N SER A 72 6.69 -4.32 -11.83
CA SER A 72 8.08 -4.23 -11.34
C SER A 72 8.69 -2.86 -11.64
N THR A 73 8.48 -2.33 -12.85
CA THR A 73 9.00 -1.01 -13.25
C THR A 73 8.39 0.10 -12.38
N ARG A 74 7.09 0.00 -12.09
CA ARG A 74 6.40 0.96 -11.21
C ARG A 74 6.93 0.90 -9.78
N LEU A 75 7.14 -0.31 -9.24
CA LEU A 75 7.72 -0.48 -7.90
C LEU A 75 9.09 0.20 -7.78
N GLU A 76 9.99 -0.01 -8.74
CA GLU A 76 11.30 0.63 -8.75
C GLU A 76 11.20 2.17 -8.75
N LYS A 77 10.24 2.70 -9.50
CA LYS A 77 10.00 4.14 -9.56
C LYS A 77 9.38 4.69 -8.29
N ILE A 78 8.47 3.95 -7.65
CA ILE A 78 7.91 4.33 -6.35
C ILE A 78 9.03 4.43 -5.32
N ILE A 79 9.92 3.43 -5.25
CA ILE A 79 11.08 3.43 -4.34
C ILE A 79 12.04 4.60 -4.64
N ARG A 80 12.24 4.93 -5.92
CA ARG A 80 13.08 6.06 -6.30
C ARG A 80 12.44 7.40 -5.92
N ALA A 81 11.13 7.53 -6.16
CA ALA A 81 10.39 8.76 -5.92
C ALA A 81 10.16 9.00 -4.43
N SER A 82 10.03 7.96 -3.59
CA SER A 82 9.91 8.12 -2.13
C SER A 82 11.16 8.71 -1.48
N ARG A 83 12.33 8.58 -2.11
CA ARG A 83 13.58 9.23 -1.66
C ARG A 83 13.59 10.73 -1.91
N SER A 84 12.73 11.22 -2.81
CA SER A 84 12.52 12.65 -3.01
C SER A 84 11.34 13.10 -2.14
N ASN A 85 11.46 14.26 -1.49
CA ASN A 85 10.44 14.81 -0.58
C ASN A 85 9.16 15.31 -1.31
N HIS A 86 8.83 14.72 -2.47
CA HIS A 86 7.71 15.09 -3.32
C HIS A 86 6.60 14.04 -3.22
N PRO A 87 5.33 14.46 -3.20
CA PRO A 87 4.21 13.53 -3.15
C PRO A 87 4.17 12.64 -4.39
N VAL A 88 4.19 11.32 -4.18
CA VAL A 88 4.12 10.31 -5.25
C VAL A 88 2.66 9.94 -5.51
N SER A 89 2.17 10.19 -6.72
CA SER A 89 0.81 9.78 -7.12
C SER A 89 0.79 8.31 -7.50
N VAL A 90 0.31 7.46 -6.59
CA VAL A 90 0.19 6.00 -6.77
C VAL A 90 -1.27 5.56 -6.88
N SER A 91 -1.51 4.42 -7.53
CA SER A 91 -2.86 3.82 -7.53
C SER A 91 -3.23 3.31 -6.12
N VAL A 92 -4.53 3.06 -5.88
CA VAL A 92 -5.01 2.52 -4.60
C VAL A 92 -4.32 1.20 -4.23
N ALA A 93 -4.07 0.34 -5.22
CA ALA A 93 -3.39 -0.93 -5.01
C ALA A 93 -1.91 -0.76 -4.58
N GLU A 94 -1.29 0.36 -4.94
CA GLU A 94 0.12 0.64 -4.70
C GLU A 94 0.35 1.48 -3.43
N LYS A 95 -0.70 2.03 -2.81
CA LYS A 95 -0.59 2.82 -1.57
C LYS A 95 0.10 2.03 -0.45
N TRP A 96 -0.32 0.79 -0.24
CA TRP A 96 0.29 -0.08 0.78
C TRP A 96 1.79 -0.26 0.55
N ILE A 97 2.24 -0.39 -0.71
CA ILE A 97 3.66 -0.51 -1.05
C ILE A 97 4.41 0.77 -0.69
N LEU A 98 3.85 1.94 -1.03
CA LEU A 98 4.44 3.23 -0.70
C LEU A 98 4.60 3.39 0.82
N ASP A 99 3.61 2.98 1.60
CA ASP A 99 3.65 3.04 3.07
C ASP A 99 4.79 2.17 3.64
N GLN A 100 4.99 0.96 3.10
CA GLN A 100 6.09 0.08 3.49
C GLN A 100 7.46 0.63 3.10
N VAL A 101 7.57 1.26 1.93
CA VAL A 101 8.83 1.90 1.51
C VAL A 101 9.17 3.08 2.43
N ASN A 102 8.16 3.85 2.83
CA ASN A 102 8.33 4.98 3.74
C ASN A 102 8.71 4.52 5.15
N SER A 103 8.14 3.41 5.66
CA SER A 103 8.52 2.86 6.98
C SER A 103 9.98 2.43 7.03
N VAL A 104 10.46 1.74 5.98
CA VAL A 104 11.88 1.39 5.85
C VAL A 104 12.75 2.65 5.83
N SER A 105 12.34 3.69 5.10
CA SER A 105 13.09 4.95 5.03
C SER A 105 13.20 5.62 6.41
N ARG A 106 12.11 5.70 7.18
CA ARG A 106 12.11 6.23 8.55
C ARG A 106 12.99 5.42 9.49
N TYR A 107 13.00 4.09 9.35
CA TYR A 107 13.88 3.24 10.17
C TYR A 107 15.35 3.53 9.90
N VAL A 108 15.74 3.67 8.62
CA VAL A 108 17.11 4.01 8.24
C VAL A 108 17.52 5.36 8.83
N GLU A 109 16.67 6.38 8.71
CA GLU A 109 16.94 7.71 9.30
C GLU A 109 17.11 7.64 10.83
N ARG A 110 16.27 6.86 11.53
CA ARG A 110 16.41 6.65 12.97
C ARG A 110 17.72 5.97 13.31
N LEU A 111 18.07 4.90 12.61
CA LEU A 111 19.31 4.16 12.81
C LEU A 111 20.53 5.05 12.61
N GLU A 112 20.55 5.87 11.55
CA GLU A 112 21.63 6.84 11.33
C GLU A 112 21.78 7.80 12.50
N ASN A 113 20.67 8.35 13.00
CA ASN A 113 20.69 9.26 14.16
C ASN A 113 21.18 8.57 15.43
N ASP A 114 20.69 7.36 15.74
CA ASP A 114 21.09 6.60 16.93
C ASP A 114 22.60 6.32 16.92
N LEU A 115 23.15 5.88 15.77
CA LEU A 115 24.57 5.63 15.59
C LEU A 115 25.42 6.89 15.79
N VAL A 116 24.98 8.04 15.26
CA VAL A 116 25.67 9.33 15.45
C VAL A 116 25.68 9.75 16.93
N GLN A 117 24.65 9.39 17.70
CA GLN A 117 24.56 9.66 19.14
C GLN A 117 25.24 8.60 20.02
N GLY A 118 25.87 7.57 19.43
CA GLY A 118 26.50 6.47 20.17
C GLY A 118 25.51 5.53 20.85
N VAL A 119 24.24 5.56 20.43
CA VAL A 119 23.20 4.64 20.88
C VAL A 119 23.26 3.39 19.99
N GLY A 120 23.52 2.23 20.59
CA GLY A 120 23.49 0.96 19.87
C GLY A 120 22.06 0.63 19.41
N PRO A 121 21.87 -0.09 18.28
CA PRO A 121 20.55 -0.48 17.81
C PRO A 121 19.86 -1.36 18.85
N GLN A 122 18.82 -0.84 19.50
CA GLN A 122 18.20 -1.50 20.66
C GLN A 122 17.22 -2.63 20.28
N THR A 123 16.67 -2.63 19.06
CA THR A 123 15.83 -3.72 18.53
C THR A 123 15.76 -3.66 17.00
N SER A 124 15.44 -4.80 16.37
CA SER A 124 14.87 -4.83 15.02
C SER A 124 13.71 -3.84 14.96
N PRO A 125 13.45 -3.18 13.81
CA PRO A 125 12.17 -2.53 13.65
C PRO A 125 11.15 -3.66 13.70
N GLU A 126 10.45 -3.80 14.83
CA GLU A 126 9.07 -4.23 14.70
C GLU A 126 8.46 -3.29 13.66
N PRO A 127 7.72 -3.83 12.68
CA PRO A 127 7.09 -2.99 11.67
C PRO A 127 6.45 -1.83 12.42
N ASP A 128 6.61 -0.62 11.89
CA ASP A 128 6.03 0.61 12.41
C ASP A 128 4.50 0.51 12.29
N GLU A 129 3.93 -0.43 13.05
CA GLU A 129 2.57 -0.62 13.52
C GLU A 129 2.43 0.10 14.87
N GLY A 130 3.25 1.14 15.13
CA GLY A 130 3.25 1.90 16.38
C GLY A 130 2.01 2.75 16.54
N GLY A 131 0.84 2.14 16.35
CA GLY A 131 -0.36 2.65 16.91
C GLY A 131 -0.20 2.72 18.43
N VAL A 132 -0.75 3.77 18.99
CA VAL A 132 -0.76 4.00 20.42
C VAL A 132 -2.06 3.42 20.92
N LEU A 133 -1.97 2.42 21.79
CA LEU A 133 -3.13 1.88 22.46
C LEU A 133 -3.70 2.96 23.40
N VAL A 134 -4.91 3.41 23.11
CA VAL A 134 -5.58 4.44 23.90
C VAL A 134 -6.90 3.94 24.45
N ARG A 135 -7.24 4.40 25.66
CA ARG A 135 -8.57 4.27 26.26
C ARG A 135 -9.32 5.58 26.13
N PHE A 136 -10.51 5.55 25.55
CA PHE A 136 -11.35 6.73 25.40
C PHE A 136 -12.01 7.13 26.71
N VAL A 137 -11.92 8.41 27.07
CA VAL A 137 -12.52 8.96 28.31
C VAL A 137 -13.96 9.43 28.07
N LYS A 138 -14.32 9.65 26.80
CA LYS A 138 -15.63 10.12 26.32
C LYS A 138 -15.94 9.48 24.98
N ASP A 139 -17.19 9.57 24.56
CA ASP A 139 -17.61 9.14 23.23
C ASP A 139 -16.95 10.03 22.16
N VAL A 140 -16.37 9.41 21.15
CA VAL A 140 -15.67 10.08 20.04
C VAL A 140 -16.27 9.57 18.72
N PRO A 141 -16.73 10.46 17.83
CA PRO A 141 -17.27 10.05 16.54
C PRO A 141 -16.18 9.40 15.67
N ALA A 142 -16.58 8.77 14.57
CA ALA A 142 -15.62 8.22 13.63
C ALA A 142 -14.67 9.32 13.09
N ILE A 143 -13.37 9.07 13.14
CA ILE A 143 -12.32 10.00 12.69
C ILE A 143 -11.59 9.45 11.48
N MET A 144 -11.06 10.33 10.63
CA MET A 144 -10.17 9.95 9.54
C MET A 144 -8.73 9.91 10.04
N GLY A 145 -8.09 8.75 9.97
CA GLY A 145 -6.69 8.56 10.33
C GLY A 145 -5.74 9.16 9.29
N VAL A 146 -4.49 9.39 9.70
CA VAL A 146 -3.40 9.80 8.80
C VAL A 146 -3.05 8.72 7.76
N ASP A 147 -3.49 7.49 8.03
CA ASP A 147 -3.50 6.34 7.14
C ASP A 147 -4.65 6.36 6.11
N LEU A 148 -5.47 7.43 6.10
CA LEU A 148 -6.68 7.59 5.30
C LEU A 148 -7.76 6.53 5.58
N ARG A 149 -7.70 5.84 6.73
CA ARG A 149 -8.74 4.91 7.18
C ARG A 149 -9.68 5.62 8.16
N THR A 150 -10.94 5.23 8.16
CA THR A 150 -11.90 5.70 9.16
C THR A 150 -11.79 4.82 10.40
N HIS A 151 -11.58 5.45 11.56
CA HIS A 151 -11.47 4.80 12.87
C HIS A 151 -12.66 5.19 13.74
N GLY A 152 -13.30 4.23 14.40
CA GLY A 152 -14.47 4.47 15.26
C GLY A 152 -15.81 4.35 14.53
N PRO A 153 -16.92 4.86 15.11
CA PRO A 153 -17.01 5.65 16.35
C PRO A 153 -16.61 4.84 17.60
N PHE A 154 -16.17 5.55 18.64
CA PHE A 154 -15.72 4.97 19.90
C PHE A 154 -16.57 5.47 21.06
N LEU A 155 -16.90 4.58 21.98
CA LEU A 155 -17.61 4.89 23.22
C LEU A 155 -16.61 5.11 24.37
N LYS A 156 -17.09 5.76 25.43
CA LYS A 156 -16.34 5.87 26.67
C LYS A 156 -15.89 4.48 27.18
N GLU A 157 -14.64 4.42 27.63
CA GLU A 157 -13.89 3.21 28.05
C GLU A 157 -13.46 2.26 26.92
N ASP A 158 -13.83 2.51 25.66
CA ASP A 158 -13.31 1.71 24.55
C ASP A 158 -11.79 1.81 24.49
N VAL A 159 -11.16 0.71 24.08
CA VAL A 159 -9.72 0.64 23.83
C VAL A 159 -9.49 0.42 22.35
N ALA A 160 -8.69 1.28 21.74
CA ALA A 160 -8.35 1.17 20.33
C ALA A 160 -6.85 1.40 20.12
N ASP A 161 -6.34 0.77 19.08
CA ASP A 161 -5.02 1.04 18.55
C ASP A 161 -5.12 2.06 17.42
N LEU A 162 -4.46 3.21 17.56
CA LEU A 162 -4.58 4.34 16.64
C LEU A 162 -3.23 4.84 16.18
N PRO A 163 -3.09 5.32 14.92
CA PRO A 163 -1.87 5.96 14.46
C PRO A 163 -1.37 7.04 15.44
N SER A 164 -0.05 7.12 15.64
CA SER A 164 0.53 7.91 16.73
C SER A 164 0.13 9.39 16.68
N GLU A 165 -0.01 9.98 15.49
CA GLU A 165 -0.49 11.37 15.33
C GLU A 165 -1.95 11.55 15.74
N ASN A 166 -2.82 10.60 15.38
CA ASN A 166 -4.23 10.62 15.78
C ASN A 166 -4.38 10.45 17.29
N ALA A 167 -3.66 9.49 17.88
CA ALA A 167 -3.67 9.25 19.31
C ALA A 167 -3.14 10.46 20.10
N ALA A 168 -2.01 11.04 19.68
CA ALA A 168 -1.43 12.21 20.33
C ALA A 168 -2.39 13.41 20.34
N SER A 169 -3.17 13.58 19.28
CA SER A 169 -4.17 14.66 19.18
C SER A 169 -5.33 14.43 20.14
N LEU A 170 -5.88 13.22 20.18
CA LEU A 170 -6.97 12.85 21.10
C LEU A 170 -6.55 12.91 22.58
N ILE A 171 -5.31 12.55 22.89
CA ILE A 171 -4.75 12.66 24.25
C ILE A 171 -4.58 14.13 24.65
N ARG A 172 -4.06 14.97 23.75
CA ARG A 172 -3.89 16.41 23.99
C ARG A 172 -5.22 17.12 24.21
N GLU A 173 -6.27 16.68 23.52
CA GLU A 173 -7.65 17.18 23.68
C GLU A 173 -8.37 16.58 24.91
N GLY A 174 -7.75 15.64 25.62
CA GLY A 174 -8.33 14.98 26.80
C GLY A 174 -9.50 14.05 26.47
N LEU A 175 -9.58 13.57 25.22
CA LEU A 175 -10.59 12.63 24.75
C LEU A 175 -10.18 11.17 24.98
N ALA A 176 -8.88 10.90 25.05
CA ALA A 176 -8.33 9.57 25.29
C ALA A 176 -7.08 9.61 26.19
N VAL A 177 -6.68 8.45 26.74
CA VAL A 177 -5.49 8.28 27.57
C VAL A 177 -4.69 7.09 27.07
N GLU A 178 -3.37 7.23 26.95
CA GLU A 178 -2.45 6.16 26.57
C GLU A 178 -2.46 5.02 27.61
N ILE A 179 -2.52 3.78 27.13
CA ILE A 179 -2.36 2.57 27.94
C ILE A 179 -0.96 2.01 27.70
N ARG A 180 -0.14 1.96 28.74
CA ARG A 180 1.14 1.24 28.72
C ARG A 180 0.95 -0.12 29.34
N ILE A 181 1.07 -1.17 28.53
CA ILE A 181 1.07 -2.55 29.03
C ILE A 181 2.50 -2.85 29.50
N PRO A 182 2.76 -3.05 30.81
CA PRO A 182 4.05 -3.50 31.27
C PRO A 182 4.27 -4.93 30.76
N ILE A 183 5.30 -5.12 29.94
CA ILE A 183 5.73 -6.45 29.47
C ILE A 183 6.13 -7.25 30.71
N ARG A 184 5.39 -8.31 31.02
CA ARG A 184 5.84 -9.30 32.02
C ARG A 184 6.88 -10.19 31.34
N GLU A 185 8.14 -9.98 31.67
CA GLU A 185 9.18 -10.98 31.43
C GLU A 185 8.83 -12.23 32.26
N ASN A 186 8.33 -13.26 31.60
CA ASN A 186 8.18 -14.58 32.23
C ASN A 186 9.55 -15.25 32.20
N GLY A 187 10.10 -15.49 33.38
CA GLY A 187 11.33 -16.26 33.60
C GLY A 187 11.17 -17.76 33.45
#